data_AF-A0A0J9S3K5-F1
#
_entry.id   AF-A0A0J9S3K5-F1
#
_cell.length_a   1.000
_cell.length_b   1.000
_cell.length_c   1.000
_cell.angle_alpha   90.00
_cell.angle_beta   90.00
_cell.angle_gamma   90.00
#
_symmetry.space_group_name_H-M   'P 1'
#
loop_
_entity.id
_entity.type
_entity.pdbx_description
1 polymer ?
#
loop_
_entity_poly.entity_id
_entity_poly.type
_entity_poly.pdbx_seq_one_letter_code
_entity_poly.pdbx_strand_id
1 'polypeptide(L)'
;MGGENMYNLGSRSYDYKSLFLDNHKQPKQGYERICEFMKQTYSIKNNNFILNCYKSLNYLDDLEEKEHSYVRKAHGTLYLYLWLYDKELKNVKNKGKHIDIYKKLLDLCFEDLNYNILTIFQSKVTEDNFELLKNLYDLYYKFDKIEHDNECANTKYECAKKCVDLYKECIEVCHQKYNAEYCNELEIFRNQFNEYIISESQFKNKDLYIPSHIFSNKTVIFLISLVTVLALSTFFFILYKVIIIYKRIHIAQTFLLHILI
;
A
#
# COMPACT_ATOMS: atom_id res chain seq x y z
N MET A 1 2.01 -12.83 14.57
CA MET A 1 3.29 -12.65 13.87
C MET A 1 2.97 -12.39 12.41
N GLY A 2 2.80 -11.12 12.01
CA GLY A 2 2.55 -10.75 10.62
C GLY A 2 3.89 -10.66 9.89
N GLY A 3 4.11 -11.52 8.90
CA GLY A 3 5.30 -11.42 8.04
C GLY A 3 5.29 -10.11 7.24
N GLU A 4 6.48 -9.66 6.82
CA GLU A 4 6.56 -8.55 5.88
C GLU A 4 5.87 -8.92 4.56
N ASN A 5 4.87 -8.14 4.16
CA ASN A 5 4.22 -8.27 2.87
C ASN A 5 4.59 -7.07 1.97
N MET A 6 4.38 -7.23 0.66
CA MET A 6 4.73 -6.19 -0.32
C MET A 6 3.83 -4.96 -0.24
N TYR A 7 2.68 -5.04 0.43
CA TYR A 7 1.74 -3.92 0.55
C TYR A 7 2.02 -3.03 1.76
N ASN A 8 2.83 -3.45 2.73
CA ASN A 8 3.15 -2.65 3.92
C ASN A 8 4.19 -1.56 3.61
N LEU A 9 3.73 -0.38 3.21
CA LEU A 9 4.55 0.75 2.75
C LEU A 9 4.60 1.93 3.74
N GLY A 10 3.59 2.07 4.60
CA GLY A 10 3.36 3.08 5.63
C GLY A 10 4.46 4.12 5.81
N SER A 11 5.39 3.85 6.72
CA SER A 11 6.47 4.76 7.09
C SER A 11 7.74 4.61 6.24
N ARG A 12 7.79 3.65 5.31
CA ARG A 12 9.03 3.23 4.62
C ARG A 12 9.31 4.04 3.35
N SER A 13 8.31 4.70 2.78
CA SER A 13 8.47 5.52 1.58
C SER A 13 9.50 6.65 1.78
N TYR A 14 9.47 7.29 2.95
CA TYR A 14 10.44 8.32 3.35
C TYR A 14 11.86 7.75 3.48
N ASP A 15 12.01 6.57 4.09
CA ASP A 15 13.33 5.92 4.24
C ASP A 15 14.01 5.69 2.88
N TYR A 16 13.26 5.23 1.87
CA TYR A 16 13.80 5.03 0.52
C TYR A 16 14.17 6.34 -0.16
N LYS A 17 13.39 7.41 0.06
CA LYS A 17 13.71 8.74 -0.43
C LYS A 17 14.97 9.29 0.22
N SER A 18 15.09 9.24 1.55
CA SER A 18 16.29 9.66 2.28
C SER A 18 17.51 8.90 1.76
N LEU A 19 17.43 7.57 1.71
CA LEU A 19 18.50 6.72 1.19
C LEU A 19 18.93 7.14 -0.24
N PHE A 20 17.96 7.45 -1.11
CA PHE A 20 18.26 7.90 -2.47
C PHE A 20 18.89 9.30 -2.51
N LEU A 21 18.48 10.20 -1.62
CA LEU A 21 18.99 11.57 -1.57
C LEU A 21 20.40 11.64 -0.97
N ASP A 22 20.68 10.86 0.06
CA ASP A 22 21.97 10.81 0.76
C ASP A 22 23.09 10.18 -0.09
N ASN A 23 22.73 9.55 -1.21
CA ASN A 23 23.69 8.84 -2.03
C ASN A 23 24.42 9.76 -3.01
N HIS A 24 25.63 10.13 -2.61
CA HIS A 24 26.58 10.94 -3.38
C HIS A 24 27.86 10.19 -3.75
N LYS A 25 27.82 8.85 -3.80
CA LYS A 25 29.00 8.04 -4.17
C LYS A 25 29.45 8.36 -5.60
N GLN A 26 30.76 8.26 -5.84
CA GLN A 26 31.30 8.30 -7.20
C GLN A 26 30.84 7.05 -7.98
N PRO A 27 30.59 7.14 -9.29
CA PRO A 27 30.20 5.99 -10.10
C PRO A 27 31.24 4.86 -10.00
N LYS A 28 30.79 3.61 -9.81
CA LYS A 28 31.67 2.43 -9.81
C LYS A 28 31.99 2.01 -11.25
N GLN A 29 33.00 1.15 -11.40
CA GLN A 29 33.32 0.52 -12.69
C GLN A 29 32.07 -0.18 -13.27
N GLY A 30 31.85 -0.03 -14.58
CA GLY A 30 30.69 -0.60 -15.26
C GLY A 30 29.47 0.34 -15.36
N TYR A 31 29.35 1.34 -14.48
CA TYR A 31 28.19 2.24 -14.48
C TYR A 31 28.05 3.01 -15.79
N GLU A 32 29.15 3.56 -16.30
CA GLU A 32 29.18 4.30 -17.57
C GLU A 32 28.64 3.46 -18.73
N ARG A 33 29.11 2.21 -18.84
CA ARG A 33 28.65 1.27 -19.86
C ARG A 33 27.14 1.03 -19.75
N ILE A 34 26.63 0.74 -18.56
CA ILE A 34 25.20 0.50 -18.33
C ILE A 34 24.38 1.72 -18.72
N CYS A 35 24.76 2.90 -18.25
CA CYS A 35 24.00 4.13 -18.47
C CYS A 35 24.04 4.59 -19.93
N GLU A 36 25.19 4.52 -20.60
CA GLU A 36 25.28 4.83 -22.02
C GLU A 36 24.48 3.85 -22.87
N PHE A 37 24.54 2.55 -22.57
CA PHE A 37 23.73 1.54 -23.24
C PHE A 37 22.24 1.84 -23.12
N MET A 38 21.76 2.15 -21.91
CA MET A 38 20.35 2.48 -21.66
C MET A 38 19.93 3.75 -22.42
N LYS A 39 20.75 4.80 -22.39
CA LYS A 39 20.46 6.06 -23.07
C LYS A 39 20.31 5.87 -24.58
N GLN A 40 21.24 5.14 -25.18
CA GLN A 40 21.29 4.90 -26.62
C GLN A 40 20.14 3.98 -27.05
N THR A 41 19.98 2.83 -26.39
CA THR A 41 18.97 1.81 -26.72
C THR A 41 17.56 2.38 -26.72
N TYR A 42 17.24 3.22 -25.74
CA TYR A 42 15.90 3.79 -25.57
C TYR A 42 15.78 5.24 -26.06
N SER A 43 16.83 5.77 -26.72
CA SER A 43 16.85 7.15 -27.25
C SER A 43 16.41 8.19 -26.22
N ILE A 44 16.90 8.05 -24.99
CA ILE A 44 16.51 8.92 -23.86
C ILE A 44 17.07 10.31 -24.09
N LYS A 45 16.18 11.28 -24.32
CA LYS A 45 16.55 12.64 -24.73
C LYS A 45 16.99 13.55 -23.58
N ASN A 46 16.72 13.18 -22.34
CA ASN A 46 17.06 14.00 -21.21
C ASN A 46 18.59 14.05 -21.04
N ASN A 47 19.16 15.25 -21.09
CA ASN A 47 20.60 15.45 -20.95
C ASN A 47 21.11 15.04 -19.55
N ASN A 48 20.23 15.07 -18.55
CA ASN A 48 20.56 14.67 -17.18
C ASN A 48 20.45 13.16 -16.94
N PHE A 49 20.04 12.38 -17.94
CA PHE A 49 19.81 10.94 -17.77
C PHE A 49 21.04 10.20 -17.22
N ILE A 50 22.24 10.47 -17.75
CA ILE A 50 23.47 9.78 -17.31
C ILE A 50 23.74 10.04 -15.83
N LEU A 51 23.62 11.29 -15.38
CA LEU A 51 23.78 11.66 -13.98
C LEU A 51 22.74 10.95 -13.09
N ASN A 52 21.48 10.98 -13.50
CA ASN A 52 20.38 10.33 -12.78
C ASN A 52 20.51 8.80 -12.78
N CYS A 53 21.06 8.22 -13.84
CA CYS A 53 21.38 6.80 -13.94
C CYS A 53 22.50 6.43 -12.96
N TYR A 54 23.60 7.18 -12.90
CA TYR A 54 24.65 6.93 -11.88
C TYR A 54 24.12 7.02 -10.46
N LYS A 55 23.31 8.03 -10.17
CA LYS A 55 22.64 8.15 -8.87
C LYS A 55 21.77 6.92 -8.55
N SER A 56 21.04 6.43 -9.55
CA SER A 56 20.20 5.24 -9.44
C SER A 56 21.01 3.97 -9.20
N LEU A 57 22.13 3.80 -9.89
CA LEU A 57 23.02 2.65 -9.72
C LEU A 57 23.68 2.64 -8.34
N ASN A 58 24.14 3.79 -7.85
CA ASN A 58 24.64 3.88 -6.47
C ASN A 58 23.56 3.53 -5.44
N TYR A 59 22.32 3.93 -5.67
CA TYR A 59 21.22 3.58 -4.76
C TYR A 59 20.94 2.07 -4.76
N LEU A 60 20.95 1.43 -5.93
CA LEU A 60 20.83 -0.03 -6.03
C LEU A 60 21.98 -0.76 -5.34
N ASP A 61 23.19 -0.22 -5.45
CA ASP A 61 24.37 -0.72 -4.75
C ASP A 61 24.18 -0.70 -3.23
N ASP A 62 23.66 0.41 -2.67
CA ASP A 62 23.34 0.48 -1.23
C ASP A 62 22.26 -0.52 -0.82
N LEU A 63 21.23 -0.71 -1.66
CA LEU A 63 20.20 -1.71 -1.41
C LEU A 63 20.76 -3.13 -1.48
N GLU A 64 21.76 -3.37 -2.31
CA GLU A 64 22.40 -4.69 -2.44
C GLU A 64 23.32 -4.97 -1.25
N GLU A 65 24.21 -4.03 -0.90
CA GLU A 65 25.21 -4.14 0.17
C GLU A 65 24.59 -4.21 1.58
N LYS A 66 23.47 -3.51 1.82
CA LYS A 66 22.82 -3.50 3.13
C LYS A 66 22.08 -4.81 3.41
N GLU A 67 22.16 -5.26 4.66
CA GLU A 67 21.39 -6.38 5.16
C GLU A 67 19.91 -5.99 5.31
N HIS A 68 19.21 -6.04 4.17
CA HIS A 68 17.79 -5.73 4.04
C HIS A 68 17.02 -6.99 3.68
N SER A 69 15.79 -7.11 4.20
CA SER A 69 14.89 -8.18 3.78
C SER A 69 14.59 -8.08 2.29
N TYR A 70 14.21 -9.21 1.67
CA TYR A 70 13.82 -9.22 0.25
C TYR A 70 12.64 -8.28 -0.04
N VAL A 71 11.72 -8.11 0.91
CA VAL A 71 10.62 -7.15 0.80
C VAL A 71 11.16 -5.73 0.77
N ARG A 72 12.06 -5.37 1.70
CA ARG A 72 12.67 -4.03 1.75
C ARG A 72 13.49 -3.72 0.50
N LYS A 73 14.24 -4.69 -0.02
CA LYS A 73 14.98 -4.54 -1.30
C LYS A 73 14.03 -4.35 -2.48
N ALA A 74 12.99 -5.18 -2.59
CA ALA A 74 11.99 -5.04 -3.65
C ALA A 74 11.25 -3.70 -3.58
N HIS A 75 10.93 -3.25 -2.36
CA HIS A 75 10.32 -1.96 -2.10
C HIS A 75 11.19 -0.78 -2.55
N GLY A 76 12.47 -0.76 -2.15
CA GLY A 76 13.39 0.29 -2.58
C GLY A 76 13.61 0.28 -4.11
N THR A 77 13.65 -0.91 -4.70
CA THR A 77 13.75 -1.08 -6.15
C THR A 77 12.50 -0.54 -6.87
N LEU A 78 11.30 -0.78 -6.34
CA LEU A 78 10.06 -0.22 -6.90
C LEU A 78 10.00 1.30 -6.74
N TYR A 79 10.44 1.84 -5.59
CA TYR A 79 10.58 3.28 -5.40
C TYR A 79 11.47 3.91 -6.49
N LEU A 80 12.63 3.31 -6.75
CA LEU A 80 13.55 3.79 -7.78
C LEU A 80 12.92 3.77 -9.17
N TYR A 81 12.18 2.71 -9.52
CA TYR A 81 11.46 2.65 -10.80
C TYR A 81 10.53 3.85 -10.97
N LEU A 82 9.73 4.19 -9.96
CA LEU A 82 8.75 5.27 -10.06
C LEU A 82 9.42 6.63 -10.15
N TRP A 83 10.52 6.82 -9.41
CA TRP A 83 11.33 8.03 -9.51
C TRP A 83 11.93 8.19 -10.92
N LEU A 84 12.55 7.13 -11.47
CA LEU A 84 13.09 7.13 -12.83
C LEU A 84 11.98 7.31 -13.87
N TYR A 85 10.80 6.73 -13.64
CA TYR A 85 9.66 6.91 -14.53
C TYR A 85 9.26 8.38 -14.62
N ASP A 86 9.07 9.06 -13.49
CA ASP A 86 8.70 10.47 -13.50
C ASP A 86 9.80 11.37 -14.09
N LYS A 87 11.08 11.10 -13.79
CA LYS A 87 12.18 11.97 -14.21
C LYS A 87 12.67 11.71 -15.63
N GLU A 88 12.68 10.46 -16.07
CA GLU A 88 13.39 10.02 -17.26
C GLU A 88 12.53 9.24 -18.25
N LEU A 89 11.74 8.27 -17.77
CA LEU A 89 11.16 7.26 -18.65
C LEU A 89 9.77 7.62 -19.20
N LYS A 90 8.98 8.47 -18.53
CA LYS A 90 7.59 8.77 -18.93
C LYS A 90 7.45 9.26 -20.37
N ASN A 91 8.46 9.96 -20.90
CA ASN A 91 8.47 10.52 -22.24
C ASN A 91 9.23 9.65 -23.27
N VAL A 92 9.77 8.51 -22.84
CA VAL A 92 10.46 7.58 -23.72
C VAL A 92 9.43 6.92 -24.63
N LYS A 93 9.67 7.01 -25.94
CA LYS A 93 8.85 6.32 -26.93
C LYS A 93 9.18 4.83 -26.89
N ASN A 94 8.32 4.06 -26.26
CA ASN A 94 8.43 2.60 -26.19
C ASN A 94 7.15 1.94 -26.73
N LYS A 95 7.30 0.80 -27.41
CA LYS A 95 6.16 -0.03 -27.84
C LYS A 95 5.66 -0.95 -26.73
N GLY A 96 6.52 -1.30 -25.77
CA GLY A 96 6.20 -2.13 -24.60
C GLY A 96 5.86 -1.35 -23.34
N LYS A 97 5.79 -2.03 -22.19
CA LYS A 97 5.55 -1.38 -20.89
C LYS A 97 6.83 -0.66 -20.45
N HIS A 98 6.73 0.54 -19.86
CA HIS A 98 7.90 1.27 -19.37
C HIS A 98 8.68 0.54 -18.28
N ILE A 99 8.01 -0.33 -17.49
CA ILE A 99 8.67 -1.19 -16.52
C ILE A 99 9.68 -2.15 -17.16
N ASP A 100 9.49 -2.53 -18.43
CA ASP A 100 10.41 -3.43 -19.13
C ASP A 100 11.76 -2.74 -19.42
N ILE A 101 11.75 -1.42 -19.62
CA ILE A 101 12.96 -0.60 -19.71
C ILE A 101 13.74 -0.68 -18.40
N TYR A 102 13.05 -0.56 -17.27
CA TYR A 102 13.68 -0.64 -15.95
C TYR A 102 14.15 -2.05 -15.62
N LYS A 103 13.40 -3.09 -15.97
CA LYS A 103 13.87 -4.48 -15.86
C LYS A 103 15.14 -4.70 -16.67
N LYS A 104 15.29 -4.07 -17.84
CA LYS A 104 16.54 -4.15 -18.61
C LYS A 104 17.71 -3.44 -17.91
N LEU A 105 17.47 -2.33 -17.21
CA LEU A 105 18.49 -1.71 -16.36
C LEU A 105 18.97 -2.68 -15.27
N LEU A 106 18.03 -3.31 -14.55
CA LEU A 106 18.34 -4.26 -13.48
C LEU A 106 19.06 -5.52 -13.99
N ASP A 107 18.71 -5.98 -15.19
CA ASP A 107 19.38 -7.08 -15.89
C ASP A 107 20.85 -6.77 -16.19
N LEU A 108 21.13 -5.56 -16.69
CA LEU A 108 22.51 -5.11 -16.86
C LEU A 108 23.26 -5.01 -15.53
N CYS A 109 22.60 -4.57 -14.44
CA CYS A 109 23.21 -4.59 -13.10
C CYS A 109 23.53 -6.02 -12.63
N PHE A 110 22.69 -7.00 -12.94
CA PHE A 110 22.95 -8.40 -12.63
C PHE A 110 24.17 -8.91 -13.42
N GLU A 111 24.20 -8.67 -14.73
CA GLU A 111 25.29 -9.12 -15.62
C GLU A 111 26.64 -8.44 -15.31
N ASP A 112 26.63 -7.13 -15.08
CA ASP A 112 27.85 -6.33 -15.00
C ASP A 112 28.35 -6.12 -13.56
N LEU A 113 27.45 -6.15 -12.58
CA LEU A 113 27.75 -5.82 -11.18
C LEU A 113 27.45 -6.98 -10.22
N ASN A 114 26.88 -8.09 -10.70
CA ASN A 114 26.45 -9.25 -9.90
C ASN A 114 25.41 -8.92 -8.81
N TYR A 115 24.55 -7.92 -9.04
CA TYR A 115 23.50 -7.56 -8.09
C TYR A 115 22.29 -8.52 -8.19
N ASN A 116 21.91 -9.16 -7.09
CA ASN A 116 20.74 -10.05 -7.03
C ASN A 116 19.40 -9.30 -6.99
N ILE A 117 19.44 -7.97 -7.00
CA ILE A 117 18.26 -7.10 -6.90
C ILE A 117 17.21 -7.37 -7.99
N LEU A 118 17.63 -7.77 -9.21
CA LEU A 118 16.70 -8.17 -10.27
C LEU A 118 15.84 -9.36 -9.86
N THR A 119 16.48 -10.44 -9.41
CA THR A 119 15.82 -11.68 -9.00
C THR A 119 14.88 -11.43 -7.85
N ILE A 120 15.30 -10.63 -6.87
CA ILE A 120 14.48 -10.22 -5.74
C ILE A 120 13.26 -9.44 -6.23
N PHE A 121 13.47 -8.43 -7.08
CA PHE A 121 12.39 -7.61 -7.63
C PHE A 121 11.38 -8.46 -8.40
N GLN A 122 11.81 -9.34 -9.30
CA GLN A 122 10.92 -10.21 -10.07
C GLN A 122 10.16 -11.23 -9.19
N SER A 123 10.77 -11.70 -8.10
CA SER A 123 10.10 -12.62 -7.17
C SER A 123 9.00 -11.97 -6.33
N LYS A 124 9.04 -10.64 -6.17
CA LYS A 124 8.13 -9.87 -5.31
C LYS A 124 7.17 -8.98 -6.09
N VAL A 125 7.57 -8.53 -7.27
CA VAL A 125 6.82 -7.63 -8.14
C VAL A 125 6.48 -8.39 -9.43
N THR A 126 5.29 -8.96 -9.44
CA THR A 126 4.76 -9.77 -10.55
C THR A 126 3.80 -8.93 -11.39
N GLU A 127 3.41 -9.44 -12.56
CA GLU A 127 2.40 -8.74 -13.37
C GLU A 127 1.06 -8.59 -12.65
N ASP A 128 0.70 -9.54 -11.78
CA ASP A 128 -0.55 -9.55 -11.04
C ASP A 128 -0.63 -8.46 -9.96
N ASN A 129 0.50 -8.15 -9.31
CA ASN A 129 0.55 -7.20 -8.21
C ASN A 129 1.16 -5.85 -8.58
N PHE A 130 1.85 -5.74 -9.73
CA PHE A 130 2.58 -4.55 -10.10
C PHE A 130 1.72 -3.29 -10.09
N GLU A 131 0.53 -3.32 -10.70
CA GLU A 131 -0.35 -2.15 -10.72
C GLU A 131 -0.86 -1.76 -9.32
N LEU A 132 -1.12 -2.74 -8.45
CA LEU A 132 -1.54 -2.47 -7.07
C LEU A 132 -0.40 -1.81 -6.28
N LEU A 133 0.81 -2.37 -6.38
CA LEU A 133 1.99 -1.84 -5.73
C LEU A 133 2.33 -0.45 -6.26
N LYS A 134 2.34 -0.28 -7.59
CA LYS A 134 2.57 1.01 -8.24
C LYS A 134 1.62 2.08 -7.71
N ASN A 135 0.31 1.80 -7.68
CA ASN A 135 -0.68 2.76 -7.22
C ASN A 135 -0.49 3.13 -5.75
N LEU A 136 -0.17 2.15 -4.90
CA LEU A 136 0.11 2.37 -3.49
C LEU A 136 1.36 3.23 -3.29
N TYR A 137 2.43 2.94 -4.03
CA TYR A 137 3.62 3.78 -4.01
C TYR A 137 3.37 5.19 -4.53
N ASP A 138 2.61 5.34 -5.63
CA ASP A 138 2.26 6.65 -6.19
C ASP A 138 1.44 7.47 -5.17
N LEU A 139 0.57 6.83 -4.38
CA LEU A 139 -0.14 7.47 -3.26
C LEU A 139 0.83 8.00 -2.20
N TYR A 140 1.69 7.14 -1.67
CA TYR A 140 2.67 7.52 -0.65
C TYR A 140 3.66 8.58 -1.15
N TYR A 141 4.11 8.46 -2.41
CA TYR A 141 5.00 9.42 -3.04
C TYR A 141 4.34 10.80 -3.19
N LYS A 142 3.07 10.86 -3.60
CA LYS A 142 2.32 12.12 -3.66
C LYS A 142 2.09 12.71 -2.27
N PHE A 143 1.79 11.88 -1.29
CA PHE A 143 1.59 12.32 0.09
C PHE A 143 2.88 12.91 0.68
N ASP A 144 4.01 12.23 0.51
CA ASP A 144 5.33 12.72 0.92
C ASP A 144 5.68 14.07 0.28
N LYS A 145 5.32 14.29 -0.99
CA LYS A 145 5.50 15.61 -1.64
C LYS A 145 4.65 16.71 -1.03
N ILE A 146 3.47 16.39 -0.51
CA ILE A 146 2.60 17.38 0.14
C ILE A 146 3.16 17.71 1.53
N GLU A 147 3.64 16.70 2.25
CA GLU A 147 4.13 16.81 3.63
C GLU A 147 5.50 17.46 3.71
N HIS A 148 6.45 17.05 2.87
CA HIS A 148 7.88 17.36 3.03
C HIS A 148 8.52 18.14 1.88
N ASP A 149 7.89 18.24 0.70
CA ASP A 149 8.53 18.81 -0.50
C ASP A 149 8.00 20.21 -0.86
N ASN A 150 8.90 21.05 -1.37
CA ASN A 150 8.57 22.39 -1.85
C ASN A 150 7.88 22.37 -3.22
N GLU A 151 7.89 21.24 -3.96
CA GLU A 151 7.21 21.12 -5.25
C GLU A 151 5.71 21.49 -5.15
N CYS A 152 5.07 21.14 -4.03
CA CYS A 152 3.68 21.47 -3.75
C CYS A 152 3.50 22.75 -2.91
N ALA A 153 4.57 23.48 -2.54
CA ALA A 153 4.47 24.60 -1.60
C ALA A 153 3.42 25.64 -1.98
N ASN A 154 3.34 26.00 -3.26
CA ASN A 154 2.39 26.99 -3.78
C ASN A 154 1.06 26.39 -4.28
N THR A 155 0.95 25.06 -4.35
CA THR A 155 -0.22 24.34 -4.91
C THR A 155 -0.65 23.18 -4.01
N LYS A 156 -0.47 23.35 -2.69
CA LYS A 156 -0.55 22.28 -1.70
C LYS A 156 -1.96 21.68 -1.64
N TYR A 157 -2.99 22.53 -1.81
CA TYR A 157 -4.39 22.09 -1.94
C TYR A 157 -4.63 21.25 -3.20
N GLU A 158 -4.15 21.70 -4.36
CA GLU A 158 -4.29 20.98 -5.63
C GLU A 158 -3.55 19.64 -5.62
N CYS A 159 -2.36 19.60 -5.01
CA CYS A 159 -1.62 18.37 -4.79
C CYS A 159 -2.40 17.40 -3.89
N ALA A 160 -2.91 17.88 -2.74
CA ALA A 160 -3.72 17.07 -1.83
C ALA A 160 -4.98 16.54 -2.51
N LYS A 161 -5.66 17.36 -3.30
CA LYS A 161 -6.85 16.94 -4.08
C LYS A 161 -6.50 15.81 -5.05
N LYS A 162 -5.41 15.93 -5.82
CA LYS A 162 -4.94 14.86 -6.72
C LYS A 162 -4.58 13.58 -5.97
N CYS A 163 -4.07 13.70 -4.74
CA CYS A 163 -3.78 12.55 -3.89
C CYS A 163 -5.08 11.84 -3.46
N VAL A 164 -6.10 12.60 -3.04
CA VAL A 164 -7.44 12.09 -2.72
C VAL A 164 -8.11 11.43 -3.95
N ASP A 165 -7.98 12.03 -5.12
CA ASP A 165 -8.57 11.47 -6.35
C ASP A 165 -7.91 10.12 -6.71
N LEU A 166 -6.58 10.02 -6.62
CA LEU A 166 -5.87 8.74 -6.78
C LEU A 166 -6.29 7.72 -5.72
N TYR A 167 -6.54 8.15 -4.48
CA TYR A 167 -6.99 7.26 -3.41
C TYR A 167 -8.33 6.63 -3.74
N LYS A 168 -9.28 7.41 -4.29
CA LYS A 168 -10.59 6.91 -4.70
C LYS A 168 -10.46 5.80 -5.76
N GLU A 169 -9.59 5.99 -6.74
CA GLU A 169 -9.30 4.97 -7.75
C GLU A 169 -8.73 3.69 -7.11
N CYS A 170 -7.80 3.82 -6.15
CA CYS A 170 -7.23 2.69 -5.42
C CYS A 170 -8.29 1.92 -4.61
N ILE A 171 -9.26 2.63 -4.03
CA ILE A 171 -10.36 2.02 -3.28
C ILE A 171 -11.33 1.27 -4.16
N GLU A 172 -11.65 1.78 -5.35
CA GLU A 172 -12.47 1.04 -6.31
C GLU A 172 -11.80 -0.30 -6.66
N VAL A 173 -10.49 -0.31 -6.86
CA VAL A 173 -9.73 -1.54 -7.11
C VAL A 173 -9.75 -2.48 -5.90
N CYS A 174 -9.58 -1.96 -4.68
CA CYS A 174 -9.73 -2.73 -3.45
C CYS A 174 -11.10 -3.41 -3.37
N HIS A 175 -12.20 -2.70 -3.68
CA HIS A 175 -13.55 -3.26 -3.67
C HIS A 175 -13.77 -4.34 -4.74
N GLN A 176 -13.16 -4.19 -5.92
CA GLN A 176 -13.35 -5.13 -7.04
C GLN A 176 -12.51 -6.41 -6.89
N LYS A 177 -11.23 -6.28 -6.55
CA LYS A 177 -10.29 -7.42 -6.50
C LYS A 177 -10.20 -8.06 -5.12
N TYR A 178 -10.57 -7.33 -4.07
CA TYR A 178 -10.50 -7.72 -2.67
C TYR A 178 -9.15 -8.34 -2.27
N ASN A 179 -8.06 -7.58 -2.44
CA ASN A 179 -6.78 -7.93 -1.84
C ASN A 179 -6.72 -7.35 -0.42
N ALA A 180 -6.85 -8.22 0.60
CA ALA A 180 -6.97 -7.79 1.99
C ALA A 180 -5.75 -6.99 2.47
N GLU A 181 -4.54 -7.35 2.05
CA GLU A 181 -3.31 -6.65 2.45
C GLU A 181 -3.25 -5.25 1.83
N TYR A 182 -3.55 -5.14 0.53
CA TYR A 182 -3.64 -3.86 -0.18
C TYR A 182 -4.71 -2.94 0.42
N CYS A 183 -5.92 -3.45 0.64
CA CYS A 183 -7.02 -2.71 1.25
C CYS A 183 -6.68 -2.22 2.67
N ASN A 184 -6.05 -3.09 3.47
CA ASN A 184 -5.62 -2.73 4.81
C ASN A 184 -4.57 -1.61 4.79
N GLU A 185 -3.64 -1.66 3.83
CA GLU A 185 -2.69 -0.56 3.66
C GLU A 185 -3.38 0.75 3.27
N LEU A 186 -4.39 0.71 2.40
CA LEU A 186 -5.14 1.92 2.05
C LEU A 186 -5.87 2.53 3.26
N GLU A 187 -6.27 1.74 4.26
CA GLU A 187 -6.76 2.29 5.53
C GLU A 187 -5.65 2.92 6.37
N ILE A 188 -4.45 2.33 6.39
CA ILE A 188 -3.28 2.91 7.07
C ILE A 188 -2.94 4.26 6.44
N PHE A 189 -2.82 4.30 5.11
CA PHE A 189 -2.61 5.54 4.35
C PHE A 189 -3.68 6.58 4.67
N ARG A 190 -4.96 6.20 4.67
CA ARG A 190 -6.09 7.09 4.97
C ARG A 190 -5.95 7.75 6.32
N ASN A 191 -5.59 6.98 7.35
CA ASN A 191 -5.40 7.50 8.70
C ASN A 191 -4.28 8.54 8.72
N GLN A 192 -3.12 8.20 8.17
CA GLN A 192 -1.96 9.09 8.11
C GLN A 192 -2.27 10.39 7.35
N PHE A 193 -2.92 10.27 6.18
CA PHE A 193 -3.30 11.42 5.37
C PHE A 193 -4.30 12.32 6.10
N ASN A 194 -5.34 11.75 6.70
CA ASN A 194 -6.34 12.53 7.42
C ASN A 194 -5.76 13.22 8.67
N GLU A 195 -4.89 12.55 9.42
CA GLU A 195 -4.17 13.16 10.55
C GLU A 195 -3.39 14.40 10.11
N TYR A 196 -2.67 14.29 8.99
CA TYR A 196 -1.94 15.41 8.38
C TYR A 196 -2.86 16.54 7.91
N ILE A 197 -3.95 16.23 7.19
CA ILE A 197 -4.90 17.25 6.71
C ILE A 197 -5.56 18.01 7.88
N ILE A 198 -5.83 17.33 9.00
CA ILE A 198 -6.43 17.93 10.19
C ILE A 198 -5.43 18.82 10.94
N SER A 199 -4.16 18.44 11.00
CA SER A 199 -3.12 19.22 11.70
C SER A 199 -2.74 20.51 10.97
N GLU A 200 -2.88 20.52 9.65
CA GLU A 200 -2.46 21.61 8.77
C GLU A 200 -3.57 22.66 8.56
N SER A 201 -3.42 23.82 9.20
CA SER A 201 -4.43 24.92 9.19
C SER A 201 -4.86 25.38 7.78
N GLN A 202 -3.98 25.29 6.78
CA GLN A 202 -4.25 25.63 5.39
C GLN A 202 -5.31 24.75 4.71
N PHE A 203 -5.57 23.55 5.23
CA PHE A 203 -6.63 22.67 4.72
C PHE A 203 -7.93 22.78 5.52
N LYS A 204 -8.02 23.67 6.50
CA LYS A 204 -9.24 23.89 7.26
C LYS A 204 -10.40 24.26 6.32
N ASN A 205 -11.54 23.58 6.50
CA ASN A 205 -12.74 23.71 5.66
C ASN A 205 -12.56 23.29 4.20
N LYS A 206 -11.53 22.52 3.87
CA LYS A 206 -11.37 21.90 2.55
C LYS A 206 -11.98 20.51 2.55
N ASP A 207 -12.61 20.14 1.44
CA ASP A 207 -13.18 18.81 1.21
C ASP A 207 -12.08 17.81 0.80
N LEU A 208 -11.18 17.51 1.74
CA LEU A 208 -10.05 16.59 1.57
C LEU A 208 -10.10 15.40 2.53
N TYR A 209 -10.98 15.43 3.53
CA TYR A 209 -11.11 14.35 4.49
C TYR A 209 -11.62 13.08 3.79
N ILE A 210 -10.91 11.97 4.00
CA ILE A 210 -11.23 10.70 3.40
C ILE A 210 -12.00 9.84 4.42
N PRO A 211 -13.29 9.53 4.19
CA PRO A 211 -14.05 8.64 5.07
C PRO A 211 -13.49 7.21 5.01
N SER A 212 -13.62 6.46 6.10
CA SER A 212 -13.21 5.05 6.11
C SER A 212 -14.01 4.25 5.08
N HIS A 213 -13.30 3.40 4.34
CA HIS A 213 -13.87 2.50 3.35
C HIS A 213 -14.00 1.08 3.90
N ILE A 214 -13.62 0.83 5.17
CA ILE A 214 -14.06 -0.35 5.90
C ILE A 214 -15.58 -0.22 6.06
N PHE A 215 -16.30 -0.52 4.99
CA PHE A 215 -17.59 -1.16 5.08
C PHE A 215 -17.34 -2.31 6.03
N SER A 216 -17.98 -2.28 7.19
CA SER A 216 -18.00 -3.40 8.12
C SER A 216 -18.24 -4.62 7.23
N ASN A 217 -17.20 -5.47 7.11
CA ASN A 217 -17.10 -6.45 6.03
C ASN A 217 -18.47 -7.13 5.91
N LYS A 218 -19.10 -7.24 4.72
CA LYS A 218 -20.47 -7.82 4.64
C LYS A 218 -20.54 -9.15 5.39
N THR A 219 -19.43 -9.89 5.40
CA THR A 219 -19.19 -11.07 6.23
C THR A 219 -19.27 -10.80 7.74
N VAL A 220 -18.62 -9.76 8.25
CA VAL A 220 -18.70 -9.33 9.66
C VAL A 220 -20.10 -8.82 10.03
N ILE A 221 -20.76 -8.02 9.17
CA ILE A 221 -22.16 -7.61 9.40
C ILE A 221 -23.08 -8.84 9.43
N PHE A 222 -22.90 -9.75 8.47
CA PHE A 222 -23.65 -11.00 8.40
C PHE A 222 -23.38 -11.89 9.62
N LEU A 223 -22.13 -12.00 10.07
CA LEU A 223 -21.75 -12.75 11.27
C LEU A 223 -22.36 -12.15 12.53
N ILE A 224 -22.30 -10.83 12.71
CA ILE A 224 -22.94 -10.15 13.85
C ILE A 224 -24.45 -10.36 13.80
N SER A 225 -25.07 -10.24 12.63
CA SER A 225 -26.50 -10.49 12.42
C SER A 225 -26.88 -11.95 12.72
N LEU A 226 -26.06 -12.91 12.30
CA LEU A 226 -26.27 -14.33 12.56
C LEU A 226 -26.12 -14.66 14.05
N VAL A 227 -25.08 -14.15 14.69
CA VAL A 227 -24.82 -14.34 16.13
C VAL A 227 -25.93 -13.73 16.97
N THR A 228 -26.42 -12.53 16.62
CA THR A 228 -27.52 -11.87 17.33
C THR A 228 -28.83 -12.64 17.19
N VAL A 229 -29.18 -13.12 15.99
CA VAL A 229 -30.37 -13.96 15.77
C VAL A 229 -30.27 -15.27 16.58
N LEU A 230 -29.11 -15.93 16.60
CA LEU A 230 -28.90 -17.15 17.38
C LEU A 230 -28.98 -16.90 18.89
N ALA A 231 -28.42 -15.78 19.37
CA ALA A 231 -28.49 -15.40 20.78
C ALA A 231 -29.94 -15.09 21.22
N LEU A 232 -30.69 -14.36 20.39
CA LEU A 232 -32.10 -14.10 20.65
C LEU A 232 -32.94 -15.39 20.64
N SER A 233 -32.72 -16.26 19.66
CA SER A 233 -33.42 -17.55 19.57
C SER A 233 -33.15 -18.43 20.79
N THR A 234 -31.89 -18.50 21.25
CA THR A 234 -31.54 -19.29 22.44
C THR A 234 -32.14 -18.68 23.70
N PHE A 235 -32.12 -17.35 23.84
CA PHE A 235 -32.76 -16.65 24.95
C PHE A 235 -34.27 -16.94 25.03
N PHE A 236 -35.00 -16.82 23.92
CA PHE A 236 -36.43 -17.13 23.87
C PHE A 236 -36.71 -18.61 24.17
N PHE A 237 -35.87 -19.52 23.69
CA PHE A 237 -36.01 -20.95 23.97
C PHE A 237 -35.86 -21.26 25.47
N ILE A 238 -34.88 -20.63 26.14
CA ILE A 238 -34.68 -20.77 27.58
C ILE A 238 -35.90 -20.23 28.34
N LEU A 239 -36.36 -19.01 28.02
CA LEU A 239 -37.56 -18.42 28.63
C LEU A 239 -38.79 -19.30 28.47
N TYR A 240 -39.02 -19.83 27.26
CA TYR A 240 -40.14 -20.73 26.98
C TYR A 240 -40.09 -21.98 27.86
N LYS A 241 -38.92 -22.61 28.03
CA LYS A 241 -38.75 -23.75 28.93
C LYS A 241 -39.03 -23.38 30.39
N VAL A 242 -38.52 -22.24 30.87
CA VAL A 242 -38.76 -21.77 32.24
C VAL A 242 -40.26 -21.55 32.50
N ILE A 243 -40.97 -20.93 31.56
CA ILE A 243 -42.42 -20.71 31.65
C ILE A 243 -43.18 -22.05 31.73
N ILE A 244 -42.81 -23.04 30.92
CA ILE A 244 -43.43 -24.38 30.98
C ILE A 244 -43.18 -25.05 32.33
N ILE A 245 -41.94 -25.00 32.84
CA ILE A 245 -41.59 -25.59 34.14
C ILE A 245 -42.39 -24.90 35.25
N TYR A 246 -42.44 -23.57 35.24
CA TYR A 246 -43.22 -22.79 36.19
C TYR A 246 -44.71 -23.17 36.16
N LYS A 247 -45.31 -23.27 34.96
CA LYS A 247 -46.71 -23.72 34.81
C LYS A 247 -46.91 -25.13 35.36
N ARG A 248 -45.99 -26.06 35.11
CA ARG A 248 -46.08 -27.44 35.64
C ARG A 248 -45.99 -27.47 37.15
N ILE A 249 -45.08 -26.70 37.75
CA ILE A 249 -44.94 -26.58 39.21
C ILE A 249 -46.21 -25.98 39.81
N HIS A 250 -46.73 -24.89 39.24
CA HIS A 250 -47.94 -24.25 39.71
C HIS A 250 -49.14 -25.22 39.67
N ILE A 251 -49.34 -25.93 38.56
CA ILE A 251 -50.39 -26.95 38.43
C ILE A 251 -50.22 -28.04 39.48
N ALA A 252 -49.01 -28.58 39.66
CA ALA A 252 -48.74 -29.61 40.66
C ALA A 252 -49.02 -29.13 42.10
N GLN A 253 -48.67 -27.88 42.43
CA GLN A 253 -49.00 -27.26 43.71
C GLN A 253 -50.51 -27.11 43.91
N THR A 254 -51.26 -26.72 42.88
CA THR A 254 -52.72 -26.60 42.97
C THR A 254 -53.39 -27.97 43.16
N PHE A 255 -52.91 -29.01 42.48
CA PHE A 255 -53.40 -30.38 42.66
C PHE A 255 -53.08 -30.93 44.06
N LEU A 256 -51.87 -30.70 44.59
CA LEU A 256 -51.50 -31.12 45.95
C LEU A 256 -52.39 -30.46 47.02
N LEU A 257 -52.70 -29.18 46.86
CA LEU A 257 -53.57 -28.45 47.78
C LEU A 257 -55.00 -29.03 47.80
N HIS A 258 -55.51 -29.47 46.64
CA HIS A 258 -56.83 -30.11 46.53
C HIS A 258 -56.92 -31.52 47.13
N ILE A 259 -55.79 -32.24 47.27
CA ILE A 259 -55.77 -33.58 47.89
C ILE A 259 -55.67 -33.48 49.42
N LEU A 260 -55.15 -32.37 49.94
CA LEU A 260 -54.89 -32.16 51.38
C LEU A 260 -56.04 -31.47 52.14
N ILE A 261 -57.10 -31.06 51.44
CA ILE A 261 -58.34 -30.47 52.00
C ILE A 261 -59.46 -31.52 51.88
#